data_AF-A0A1B7NRG1-F1
#
_entry.id   AF-A0A1B7NRG1-F1
#
_cell.length_a   1.000
_cell.length_b   1.000
_cell.length_c   1.000
_cell.angle_alpha   90.00
_cell.angle_beta   90.00
_cell.angle_gamma   90.00
#
_symmetry.space_group_name_H-M   'P 1'
#
loop_
_entity.id
_entity.type
_entity.pdbx_description
1 polymer ?
#
loop_
_entity_poly.entity_id
_entity_poly.type
_entity_poly.pdbx_seq_one_letter_code
_entity_poly.pdbx_strand_id
1 'polypeptide(L)'
;MAAAATASAESLNRSLATTQTRAQTHRRRLNREERKDILILRRLGYTYQAIAEHLHVSHRAVQYTCESNTCDPKKRPGRNSKLSTKQVDDIEAFLAASRENRNMSYKKIIEVLDLDVKQDCLRRALQKR
;
A
#
# COMPACT_ATOMS: atom_id res chain seq x y z
N MET A 1 -12.79 -31.57 71.54
CA MET A 1 -11.40 -31.48 71.05
C MET A 1 -11.51 -31.44 69.53
N ALA A 2 -11.50 -30.25 68.92
CA ALA A 2 -10.31 -29.54 68.39
C ALA A 2 -9.77 -30.26 67.13
N ALA A 3 -9.52 -29.66 65.96
CA ALA A 3 -9.50 -28.26 65.53
C ALA A 3 -9.44 -28.18 63.98
N ALA A 4 -9.74 -26.98 63.45
CA ALA A 4 -9.12 -26.29 62.29
C ALA A 4 -9.17 -26.97 60.90
N ALA A 5 -9.91 -26.44 59.92
CA ALA A 5 -9.60 -25.28 59.05
C ALA A 5 -8.69 -25.62 57.85
N THR A 6 -8.94 -24.91 56.73
CA THR A 6 -8.31 -24.97 55.37
C THR A 6 -9.17 -25.77 54.36
N ALA A 7 -9.54 -25.29 53.17
CA ALA A 7 -9.02 -24.20 52.38
C ALA A 7 -10.15 -23.50 51.57
N SER A 8 -10.47 -22.26 51.95
CA SER A 8 -11.00 -21.27 51.02
C SER A 8 -9.85 -20.77 50.16
N ALA A 9 -9.76 -21.18 48.88
CA ALA A 9 -9.02 -20.45 47.83
C ALA A 9 -9.12 -21.16 46.45
N GLU A 10 -10.31 -21.51 45.96
CA GLU A 10 -10.45 -21.95 44.56
C GLU A 10 -10.60 -20.76 43.62
N SER A 11 -9.43 -20.33 43.13
CA SER A 11 -9.17 -19.72 41.83
C SER A 11 -10.01 -18.50 41.43
N LEU A 12 -9.64 -17.34 41.97
CA LEU A 12 -9.72 -16.09 41.20
C LEU A 12 -8.63 -16.08 40.13
N ASN A 13 -8.79 -16.85 39.06
CA ASN A 13 -8.02 -16.65 37.82
C ASN A 13 -8.97 -16.22 36.70
N ARG A 14 -9.61 -15.09 36.97
CA ARG A 14 -10.39 -14.32 36.02
C ARG A 14 -9.44 -13.68 35.01
N SER A 15 -9.13 -14.45 33.97
CA SER A 15 -8.91 -13.98 32.59
C SER A 15 -8.28 -12.58 32.49
N LEU A 16 -6.95 -12.50 32.64
CA LEU A 16 -6.17 -11.42 32.09
C LEU A 16 -6.18 -11.57 30.56
N ALA A 17 -7.29 -11.14 29.94
CA ALA A 17 -7.37 -10.97 28.50
C ALA A 17 -6.42 -9.83 28.12
N THR A 18 -5.17 -10.16 27.84
CA THR A 18 -4.22 -9.24 27.23
C THR A 18 -4.78 -8.88 25.86
N THR A 19 -5.39 -7.70 25.73
CA THR A 19 -5.63 -7.07 24.43
C THR A 19 -4.26 -6.70 23.86
N GLN A 20 -3.57 -7.68 23.27
CA GLN A 20 -2.34 -7.44 22.52
C GLN A 20 -2.72 -6.68 21.26
N THR A 21 -2.60 -5.36 21.30
CA THR A 21 -2.60 -4.52 20.11
C THR A 21 -1.41 -4.96 19.27
N ARG A 22 -1.67 -5.80 18.26
CA ARG A 22 -0.64 -6.33 17.36
C ARG A 22 -0.02 -5.15 16.60
N ALA A 23 1.09 -4.63 17.10
CA ALA A 23 1.89 -3.65 16.39
C ALA A 23 2.34 -4.31 15.08
N GLN A 24 1.70 -3.93 13.97
CA GLN A 24 2.08 -4.45 12.66
C GLN A 24 3.48 -3.92 12.33
N THR A 25 4.49 -4.76 12.58
CA THR A 25 5.84 -4.50 12.08
C THR A 25 5.77 -4.55 10.56
N HIS A 26 6.06 -3.42 9.92
CA HIS A 26 6.07 -3.32 8.47
C HIS A 26 7.09 -4.33 7.93
N ARG A 27 6.60 -5.40 7.28
CA ARG A 27 7.45 -6.49 6.80
C ARG A 27 8.48 -5.95 5.81
N ARG A 28 9.75 -6.30 6.03
CA ARG A 28 10.85 -6.00 5.11
C ARG A 28 10.52 -6.56 3.71
N ARG A 29 10.77 -5.76 2.68
CA ARG A 29 10.65 -6.20 1.28
C ARG A 29 11.92 -6.94 0.89
N LEU A 30 11.77 -8.00 0.08
CA LEU A 30 12.91 -8.71 -0.51
C LEU A 30 13.69 -7.77 -1.43
N ASN A 31 15.01 -7.86 -1.33
CA ASN A 31 15.93 -7.19 -2.22
C ASN A 31 15.92 -7.82 -3.61
N ARG A 32 16.45 -7.09 -4.59
CA ARG A 32 16.58 -7.56 -5.98
C ARG A 32 17.43 -8.83 -6.05
N GLU A 33 18.57 -8.85 -5.36
CA GLU A 33 19.50 -10.00 -5.35
C GLU A 33 18.87 -11.23 -4.70
N GLU A 34 18.23 -11.10 -3.53
CA GLU A 34 17.50 -12.19 -2.88
C GLU A 34 16.45 -12.82 -3.81
N ARG A 35 15.77 -12.02 -4.64
CA ARG A 35 14.83 -12.51 -5.64
C ARG A 35 15.52 -13.26 -6.79
N LYS A 36 16.72 -12.84 -7.21
CA LYS A 36 17.50 -13.58 -8.21
C LYS A 36 17.90 -14.93 -7.66
N ASP A 37 18.41 -14.98 -6.44
CA ASP A 37 18.86 -16.20 -5.80
C ASP A 37 17.71 -17.20 -5.67
N ILE A 38 16.52 -16.74 -5.27
CA ILE A 38 15.31 -17.57 -5.25
C ILE A 38 14.99 -18.17 -6.64
N LEU A 39 15.04 -17.37 -7.70
CA LEU A 39 14.76 -17.84 -9.06
C LEU A 39 15.83 -18.82 -9.56
N ILE A 40 17.11 -18.58 -9.24
CA ILE A 40 18.21 -19.49 -9.56
C ILE A 40 18.02 -20.82 -8.83
N LEU A 41 17.80 -20.80 -7.51
CA LEU A 41 17.57 -22.00 -6.72
C LEU A 41 16.31 -22.75 -7.19
N ARG A 42 15.27 -22.02 -7.60
CA ARG A 42 14.09 -22.65 -8.18
C ARG A 42 14.40 -23.34 -9.50
N ARG A 43 15.22 -22.73 -10.37
CA ARG A 43 15.67 -23.31 -11.63
C ARG A 43 16.56 -24.54 -11.44
N LEU A 44 17.32 -24.58 -10.33
CA LEU A 44 18.12 -25.72 -9.91
C LEU A 44 17.29 -26.85 -9.28
N GLY A 45 15.97 -26.67 -9.10
CA GLY A 45 15.06 -27.70 -8.62
C GLY A 45 14.84 -27.74 -7.11
N TYR A 46 15.32 -26.75 -6.35
CA TYR A 46 15.08 -26.70 -4.91
C TYR A 46 13.59 -26.46 -4.58
N THR A 47 13.15 -27.01 -3.44
CA THR A 47 11.79 -26.82 -2.91
C THR A 47 11.65 -25.45 -2.26
N TYR A 48 10.42 -24.93 -2.18
CA TYR A 48 10.17 -23.62 -1.58
C TYR A 48 10.58 -23.53 -0.11
N GLN A 49 10.45 -24.63 0.64
CA GLN A 49 10.88 -24.70 2.04
C GLN A 49 12.40 -24.61 2.17
N ALA A 50 13.15 -25.39 1.37
CA ALA A 50 14.61 -25.35 1.39
C ALA A 50 15.17 -23.96 1.03
N ILE A 51 14.57 -23.30 0.03
CA ILE A 51 14.94 -21.93 -0.36
C ILE A 51 14.64 -20.93 0.75
N ALA A 52 13.48 -21.05 1.41
CA ALA A 52 13.07 -20.17 2.49
C ALA A 52 14.01 -20.28 3.69
N GLU A 53 14.43 -21.50 4.04
CA GLU A 53 15.39 -21.76 5.11
C GLU A 53 16.78 -21.24 4.77
N HIS A 54 17.26 -21.47 3.55
CA HIS A 54 18.59 -21.06 3.11
C HIS A 54 18.77 -19.53 3.04
N LEU A 55 17.75 -18.80 2.57
CA LEU A 55 17.77 -17.34 2.43
C LEU A 55 17.16 -16.60 3.64
N HIS A 56 16.67 -17.33 4.64
CA HIS A 56 15.94 -16.78 5.80
C HIS A 56 14.76 -15.87 5.42
N VAL A 57 14.04 -16.23 4.36
CA VAL A 57 12.86 -15.50 3.86
C VAL A 57 11.59 -16.28 4.10
N SER A 58 10.45 -15.61 4.17
CA SER A 58 9.17 -16.31 4.35
C SER A 58 8.83 -17.18 3.14
N HIS A 59 8.24 -18.36 3.37
CA HIS A 59 7.74 -19.24 2.31
C HIS A 59 6.82 -18.52 1.31
N ARG A 60 5.93 -17.64 1.81
CA ARG A 60 5.05 -16.79 0.97
C ARG A 60 5.83 -15.88 0.02
N ALA A 61 7.00 -15.38 0.42
CA ALA A 61 7.83 -14.55 -0.43
C ALA A 61 8.49 -15.36 -1.54
N VAL A 62 8.98 -16.57 -1.21
CA VAL A 62 9.51 -17.52 -2.21
C VAL A 62 8.43 -17.86 -3.23
N GLN A 63 7.24 -18.25 -2.76
CA GLN A 63 6.11 -18.54 -3.64
C GLN A 63 5.78 -17.36 -4.57
N TYR A 64 5.59 -16.15 -4.01
CA TYR A 64 5.27 -14.96 -4.79
C TYR A 64 6.34 -14.63 -5.84
N THR A 65 7.61 -14.78 -5.49
CA THR A 65 8.72 -14.50 -6.42
C THR A 65 8.73 -15.50 -7.57
N CYS A 66 8.52 -16.80 -7.30
CA CYS A 66 8.37 -17.83 -8.33
C CYS A 66 7.12 -17.61 -9.21
N GLU A 67 5.98 -17.20 -8.65
CA GLU A 67 4.78 -16.90 -9.43
C GLU A 67 4.97 -15.65 -10.32
N SER A 68 5.63 -14.62 -9.80
CA SER A 68 5.87 -13.39 -10.55
C SER A 68 6.92 -13.57 -11.65
N ASN A 69 7.82 -14.56 -11.52
CA ASN A 69 8.98 -14.81 -12.41
C ASN A 69 9.81 -13.56 -12.75
N THR A 70 9.73 -12.53 -11.91
CA THR A 70 10.45 -11.27 -12.08
C THR A 70 11.32 -10.98 -10.87
N CYS A 71 12.60 -10.76 -11.14
CA CYS A 71 13.56 -10.31 -10.12
C CYS A 71 13.23 -8.91 -9.61
N ASP A 72 12.73 -8.02 -10.48
CA ASP A 72 12.49 -6.64 -10.09
C ASP A 72 11.21 -6.50 -9.23
N PRO A 73 11.27 -5.78 -8.09
CA PRO A 73 10.10 -5.53 -7.28
C PRO A 73 9.08 -4.67 -8.04
N LYS A 74 7.81 -5.07 -7.98
CA LYS A 74 6.71 -4.30 -8.56
C LYS A 74 6.70 -2.87 -8.02
N LYS A 75 6.86 -1.89 -8.92
CA LYS A 75 6.71 -0.47 -8.57
C LYS A 75 5.29 -0.23 -8.07
N ARG A 76 5.17 0.43 -6.91
CA ARG A 76 3.86 0.82 -6.40
C ARG A 76 3.28 1.88 -7.34
N PRO A 77 1.99 1.79 -7.70
CA PRO A 77 1.34 2.92 -8.33
C PRO A 77 1.47 4.14 -7.41
N GLY A 78 1.82 5.29 -8.00
CA GLY A 78 1.83 6.55 -7.28
C GLY A 78 0.41 6.95 -6.85
N ARG A 79 0.31 8.09 -6.17
CA ARG A 79 -1.00 8.66 -5.84
C ARG A 79 -1.74 9.05 -7.13
N ASN A 80 -3.01 8.66 -7.24
CA ASN A 80 -3.86 9.07 -8.34
C ASN A 80 -4.01 10.60 -8.37
N SER A 81 -4.19 11.16 -9.57
CA SER A 81 -4.52 12.58 -9.71
C SER A 81 -5.86 12.88 -9.03
N LYS A 82 -6.00 14.10 -8.48
CA LYS A 82 -7.29 14.57 -7.94
C LYS A 82 -8.33 14.80 -9.03
N LEU A 83 -7.87 15.14 -10.23
CA LEU A 83 -8.71 15.37 -11.40
C LEU A 83 -8.77 14.09 -12.21
N SER A 84 -9.99 13.65 -12.56
CA SER A 84 -10.20 12.58 -13.53
C SER A 84 -9.82 13.03 -14.94
N THR A 85 -9.50 12.09 -15.82
CA THR A 85 -9.18 12.42 -17.23
C THR A 85 -10.34 13.14 -17.91
N LYS A 86 -11.58 12.69 -17.67
CA LYS A 86 -12.81 13.30 -18.20
C LYS A 86 -12.97 14.76 -17.77
N GLN A 87 -12.78 15.04 -16.49
CA GLN A 87 -12.84 16.43 -15.99
C GLN A 87 -11.77 17.31 -16.65
N VAL A 88 -10.58 16.78 -16.92
CA VAL A 88 -9.54 17.53 -17.65
C VAL A 88 -9.97 17.80 -19.10
N ASP A 89 -10.58 16.82 -19.77
CA ASP A 89 -11.13 17.01 -21.12
C ASP A 89 -12.25 18.07 -21.13
N ASP A 90 -13.14 18.07 -20.13
CA ASP A 90 -14.21 19.08 -19.99
C ASP A 90 -13.64 20.49 -19.77
N ILE A 91 -12.57 20.62 -18.97
CA ILE A 91 -11.87 21.88 -18.75
C ILE A 91 -11.18 22.35 -20.04
N GLU A 92 -10.56 21.44 -20.79
CA GLU A 92 -9.94 21.75 -22.08
C GLU A 92 -10.97 22.21 -23.11
N ALA A 93 -12.14 21.56 -23.17
CA ALA A 93 -13.25 21.97 -24.02
C ALA A 93 -13.77 23.36 -23.63
N PHE A 94 -13.93 23.63 -22.33
CA PHE A 94 -14.34 24.94 -21.83
C PHE A 94 -13.32 26.05 -22.14
N LEU A 95 -12.03 25.75 -22.04
CA LEU A 95 -10.95 26.65 -22.43
C LEU A 95 -10.88 26.87 -23.95
N ALA A 96 -11.19 25.85 -24.75
CA ALA A 96 -11.20 25.96 -26.21
C ALA A 96 -12.41 26.73 -26.75
N ALA A 97 -13.54 26.71 -26.04
CA ALA A 97 -14.79 27.32 -26.47
C ALA A 97 -14.75 28.85 -26.62
N SER A 98 -13.90 29.56 -25.87
CA SER A 98 -13.78 31.02 -25.95
C SER A 98 -12.36 31.51 -25.68
N ARG A 99 -11.95 32.57 -26.40
CA ARG A 99 -10.68 33.27 -26.12
C ARG A 99 -10.66 33.93 -24.74
N GLU A 100 -11.82 34.39 -24.26
CA GLU A 100 -11.94 34.99 -22.94
C GLU A 100 -11.69 33.96 -21.83
N ASN A 101 -12.17 32.73 -22.03
CA ASN A 101 -11.96 31.62 -21.10
C ASN A 101 -10.48 31.24 -20.97
N ARG A 102 -9.70 31.35 -22.04
CA ARG A 102 -8.25 31.09 -22.02
C ARG A 102 -7.46 32.10 -21.19
N ASN A 103 -7.93 33.34 -21.13
CA ASN A 103 -7.29 34.41 -20.37
C ASN A 103 -7.78 34.48 -18.92
N MET A 104 -8.77 33.67 -18.53
CA MET A 104 -9.24 33.62 -17.15
C MET A 104 -8.19 32.99 -16.22
N SER A 105 -8.18 33.44 -14.96
CA SER A 105 -7.35 32.83 -13.94
C SER A 105 -7.89 31.44 -13.57
N TYR A 106 -6.99 30.52 -13.25
CA TYR A 106 -7.37 29.16 -12.85
C TYR A 106 -8.30 29.12 -11.63
N LYS A 107 -8.26 30.12 -10.73
CA LYS A 107 -9.22 30.21 -9.61
C LYS A 107 -10.65 30.45 -10.10
N LYS A 108 -10.84 31.35 -11.06
CA LYS A 108 -12.15 31.62 -11.66
C LYS A 108 -12.68 30.41 -12.42
N ILE A 109 -11.80 29.67 -13.09
CA ILE A 109 -12.19 28.42 -13.78
C ILE A 109 -12.66 27.36 -12.79
N ILE A 110 -12.02 27.28 -11.60
CA ILE A 110 -12.44 26.39 -10.51
C ILE A 110 -13.84 26.75 -10.01
N GLU A 111 -14.09 28.05 -9.81
CA GLU A 111 -15.39 28.56 -9.37
C GLU A 111 -16.48 28.33 -10.42
N VAL A 112 -16.21 28.57 -11.70
CA VAL A 112 -17.19 28.39 -12.78
C VAL A 112 -17.55 26.92 -13.01
N LEU A 113 -16.60 26.01 -12.79
CA LEU A 113 -16.80 24.56 -12.97
C LEU A 113 -17.12 23.83 -11.65
N ASP A 114 -17.30 24.56 -10.54
CA ASP A 114 -17.56 24.04 -9.19
C ASP A 114 -16.63 22.87 -8.80
N LEU A 115 -15.34 23.00 -9.09
CA LEU A 115 -14.35 21.96 -8.80
C LEU A 115 -13.79 22.13 -7.38
N ASP A 116 -13.85 21.10 -6.52
CA ASP A 116 -13.17 21.14 -5.21
C ASP A 116 -11.66 20.81 -5.34
N VAL A 117 -10.96 21.65 -6.11
CA VAL A 117 -9.57 21.42 -6.49
C VAL A 117 -8.76 22.71 -6.37
N LYS A 118 -7.52 22.61 -5.85
CA LYS A 118 -6.62 23.76 -5.75
C LYS A 118 -6.16 24.22 -7.14
N GLN A 119 -5.89 25.52 -7.29
CA GLN A 119 -5.33 26.11 -8.50
C GLN A 119 -4.09 25.36 -9.04
N ASP A 120 -3.19 24.93 -8.15
CA ASP A 120 -1.97 24.22 -8.56
C ASP A 120 -2.26 22.86 -9.21
N CYS A 121 -3.35 22.21 -8.82
CA CYS A 121 -3.75 20.93 -9.39
C CYS A 121 -4.23 21.10 -10.84
N LEU A 122 -5.00 22.16 -11.14
CA LEU A 122 -5.38 22.49 -12.52
C LEU A 122 -4.15 22.83 -13.36
N ARG A 123 -3.27 23.69 -12.86
CA ARG A 123 -2.04 24.07 -13.56
C ARG A 123 -1.20 22.83 -13.92
N ARG A 124 -0.97 21.94 -12.94
CA ARG A 124 -0.20 20.70 -13.16
C ARG A 124 -0.91 19.73 -14.10
N ALA A 125 -2.24 19.64 -14.05
CA ALA A 125 -3.01 18.77 -14.94
C ALA A 125 -2.91 19.23 -16.40
N LEU A 126 -3.08 20.54 -16.65
CA LEU A 126 -2.97 21.12 -17.99
C LEU A 126 -1.53 21.10 -18.53
N GLN A 127 -0.52 21.25 -17.66
CA GLN A 127 0.89 21.16 -18.09
C GLN A 127 1.33 19.74 -18.46
N LYS A 128 0.65 18.71 -17.94
CA LYS A 128 1.02 17.31 -18.17
C LYS A 128 0.51 16.76 -19.51
N ARG A 129 -0.50 17.41 -20.10
CA ARG A 129 -1.01 17.13 -21.44
C ARG A 129 -0.03 17.65 -22.49
#